data_AF-A0A0A3I045-F1
#
_entry.id   AF-A0A0A3I045-F1
#
_cell.length_a   1.000
_cell.length_b   1.000
_cell.length_c   1.000
_cell.angle_alpha   90.00
_cell.angle_beta   90.00
_cell.angle_gamma   90.00
#
_symmetry.space_group_name_H-M   'P 1'
#
loop_
_entity.id
_entity.type
_entity.pdbx_description
1 polymer ?
#
loop_
_entity_poly.entity_id
_entity_poly.type
_entity_poly.pdbx_seq_one_letter_code
_entity_poly.pdbx_strand_id
1 'polypeptide(L)'
;MENGYKGTNKMIIGIVFGVITFWLFAQAMVNVVPEVQKDLGVSIGTLNIAISLAALFSGLFIVAAGGLADKVGRKKIAVIGFILSIIGSLCLVLAQGAVLLVIGRIIQGISAAFIMPSTIALMKAYFDGADRQRALSFWSIGSWGGSGFASFAGGAIATSLGWRWIFIISIIVAIIGLFLLKDTPESKQESTGKFRFDYAGLGIFIVTMLALNLFINYGADWGWTNANTLISLAVAVIGLIIFVKVEKGKEIALVDFAVFKNKAYTGATVSNFLLNAIAGALIVTNTYVQQGRGFTSLQSGILSLGYLVVVLAMIRVGEKILQKIGAKKPMVWGGIITTIGVAMMALTFLPGFTYTVVVFIGFALYGLGLGLYATPSTDTSVSNAPSDKVGQAAGVYKMASSLGGAFGVAISATAYGAVAVNGDYHTAGLVGLVVNIIFGVLSVISVLFLVPNNAGKTNESTTSKPNKGISKKPAMGVK
;
A
#
# COMPACT_ATOMS: atom_id res chain seq x y z
N MET A 1 -6.11 -24.82 20.02
CA MET A 1 -6.84 -25.03 18.74
C MET A 1 -8.08 -25.88 18.99
N GLU A 2 -9.21 -25.26 19.36
CA GLU A 2 -10.37 -25.98 19.89
C GLU A 2 -11.37 -26.47 18.82
N ASN A 3 -11.08 -26.32 17.53
CA ASN A 3 -11.85 -26.95 16.46
C ASN A 3 -10.92 -27.23 15.28
N GLY A 4 -10.83 -28.48 14.84
CA GLY A 4 -10.06 -28.95 13.67
C GLY A 4 -10.58 -28.41 12.32
N TYR A 5 -10.96 -27.13 12.28
CA TYR A 5 -11.41 -26.45 11.08
C TYR A 5 -10.22 -26.22 10.15
N LYS A 6 -10.25 -26.88 8.99
CA LYS A 6 -9.34 -26.62 7.88
C LYS A 6 -9.93 -25.55 6.98
N GLY A 7 -9.11 -24.58 6.57
CA GLY A 7 -9.54 -23.47 5.72
C GLY A 7 -10.19 -23.96 4.42
N THR A 8 -11.23 -23.27 3.98
CA THR A 8 -12.04 -23.65 2.81
C THR A 8 -11.82 -22.70 1.63
N ASN A 9 -12.12 -23.16 0.41
CA ASN A 9 -12.13 -22.27 -0.76
C ASN A 9 -13.11 -21.10 -0.59
N LYS A 10 -14.25 -21.34 0.08
CA LYS A 10 -15.24 -20.32 0.42
C LYS A 10 -14.61 -19.17 1.22
N MET A 11 -13.80 -19.52 2.23
CA MET A 11 -13.05 -18.56 3.04
C MET A 11 -12.02 -17.78 2.21
N ILE A 12 -11.27 -18.44 1.31
CA ILE A 12 -10.31 -17.76 0.42
C ILE A 12 -11.03 -16.74 -0.44
N ILE A 13 -12.16 -17.11 -1.08
CA ILE A 13 -12.93 -16.21 -1.94
C ILE A 13 -13.49 -15.03 -1.13
N GLY A 14 -14.04 -15.28 0.06
CA GLY A 14 -14.54 -14.21 0.94
C GLY A 14 -13.46 -13.20 1.31
N ILE A 15 -12.26 -13.69 1.63
CA ILE A 15 -11.09 -12.83 1.89
C ILE A 15 -10.70 -12.02 0.65
N VAL A 16 -10.60 -12.67 -0.51
CA VAL A 16 -10.23 -12.01 -1.77
C VAL A 16 -11.23 -10.90 -2.11
N PHE A 17 -12.53 -11.11 -1.88
CA PHE A 17 -13.54 -10.07 -2.05
C PHE A 17 -13.33 -8.88 -1.11
N GLY A 18 -12.90 -9.11 0.13
CA GLY A 18 -12.50 -8.02 1.03
C GLY A 18 -11.34 -7.20 0.48
N VAL A 19 -10.32 -7.87 -0.07
CA VAL A 19 -9.17 -7.20 -0.69
C VAL A 19 -9.56 -6.46 -1.97
N ILE A 20 -10.43 -7.04 -2.80
CA ILE A 20 -10.95 -6.38 -4.01
C ILE A 20 -11.80 -5.16 -3.65
N THR A 21 -12.62 -5.25 -2.60
CA THR A 21 -13.42 -4.13 -2.10
C THR A 21 -12.53 -2.93 -1.77
N PHE A 22 -11.43 -3.17 -1.04
CA PHE A 22 -10.43 -2.14 -0.76
C PHE A 22 -9.93 -1.44 -2.03
N TRP A 23 -9.53 -2.22 -3.03
CA TRP A 23 -9.02 -1.66 -4.26
C TRP A 23 -10.08 -0.99 -5.12
N LEU A 24 -11.32 -1.48 -5.11
CA LEU A 24 -12.43 -0.84 -5.80
C LEU A 24 -12.64 0.58 -5.28
N PHE A 25 -12.75 0.82 -3.97
CA PHE A 25 -12.94 2.19 -3.50
C PHE A 25 -11.66 3.04 -3.54
N ALA A 26 -10.48 2.41 -3.37
CA ALA A 26 -9.22 3.14 -3.31
C ALA A 26 -8.74 3.56 -4.72
N GLN A 27 -8.59 2.60 -5.64
CA GLN A 27 -7.99 2.84 -6.96
C GLN A 27 -8.98 3.31 -8.01
N ALA A 28 -10.22 2.83 -8.00
CA ALA A 28 -11.19 3.31 -8.99
C ALA A 28 -11.45 4.81 -8.86
N MET A 29 -11.36 5.37 -7.64
CA MET A 29 -11.55 6.81 -7.44
C MET A 29 -10.51 7.65 -8.18
N VAL A 30 -9.28 7.15 -8.34
CA VAL A 30 -8.21 7.85 -9.07
C VAL A 30 -8.63 8.16 -10.52
N ASN A 31 -9.51 7.34 -11.10
CA ASN A 31 -9.95 7.50 -12.49
C ASN A 31 -11.20 8.37 -12.64
N VAL A 32 -11.85 8.75 -11.55
CA VAL A 32 -13.09 9.56 -11.57
C VAL A 32 -12.93 10.89 -10.87
N VAL A 33 -11.69 11.29 -10.55
CA VAL A 33 -11.39 12.57 -9.89
C VAL A 33 -12.05 13.74 -10.61
N PRO A 34 -11.90 13.93 -11.94
CA PRO A 34 -12.53 15.07 -12.61
C PRO A 34 -14.07 15.02 -12.58
N GLU A 35 -14.64 13.83 -12.71
CA GLU A 35 -16.10 13.61 -12.70
C GLU A 35 -16.71 13.90 -11.33
N VAL A 36 -16.09 13.39 -10.26
CA VAL A 36 -16.50 13.66 -8.86
C VAL A 36 -16.38 15.14 -8.52
N GLN A 37 -15.32 15.80 -8.99
CA GLN A 37 -15.13 17.24 -8.79
C GLN A 37 -16.30 18.03 -9.38
N LYS A 38 -16.65 17.74 -10.65
CA LYS A 38 -17.70 18.42 -11.38
C LYS A 38 -19.08 18.18 -10.77
N ASP A 39 -19.35 16.94 -10.37
CA ASP A 39 -20.65 16.53 -9.83
C ASP A 39 -20.90 17.06 -8.40
N LEU A 40 -19.88 17.09 -7.54
CA LEU A 40 -20.02 17.57 -6.16
C LEU A 40 -19.73 19.06 -5.97
N GLY A 41 -19.18 19.74 -6.99
CA GLY A 41 -18.83 21.15 -6.91
C GLY A 41 -17.77 21.47 -5.85
N VAL A 42 -16.89 20.51 -5.52
CA VAL A 42 -15.86 20.66 -4.48
C VAL A 42 -14.55 21.20 -5.05
N SER A 43 -13.77 21.92 -4.24
CA SER A 43 -12.46 22.40 -4.64
C SER A 43 -11.48 21.25 -4.91
N ILE A 44 -10.50 21.48 -5.78
CA ILE A 44 -9.43 20.51 -6.10
C ILE A 44 -8.68 20.12 -4.82
N GLY A 45 -8.35 21.09 -3.95
CA GLY A 45 -7.69 20.82 -2.66
C GLY A 45 -8.49 19.86 -1.78
N THR A 46 -9.81 20.08 -1.64
CA THR A 46 -10.68 19.19 -0.86
C THR A 46 -10.75 17.78 -1.45
N LEU A 47 -10.78 17.68 -2.78
CA LEU A 47 -10.80 16.40 -3.48
C LEU A 47 -9.48 15.64 -3.32
N ASN A 48 -8.34 16.33 -3.42
CA ASN A 48 -7.01 15.76 -3.20
C ASN A 48 -6.86 15.20 -1.78
N ILE A 49 -7.38 15.93 -0.79
CA ILE A 49 -7.48 15.44 0.59
C ILE A 49 -8.29 14.17 0.63
N ALA A 50 -9.52 14.20 0.11
CA ALA A 50 -10.40 13.04 0.11
C ALA A 50 -9.76 11.80 -0.52
N ILE A 51 -8.96 11.95 -1.58
CA ILE A 51 -8.24 10.82 -2.20
C ILE A 51 -7.12 10.30 -1.30
N SER A 52 -6.33 11.18 -0.69
CA SER A 52 -5.22 10.78 0.20
C SER A 52 -5.70 10.17 1.53
N LEU A 53 -6.87 10.57 2.03
CA LEU A 53 -7.37 10.19 3.35
C LEU A 53 -7.55 8.68 3.54
N ALA A 54 -8.02 7.95 2.52
CA ALA A 54 -8.20 6.50 2.63
C ALA A 54 -6.85 5.80 2.88
N ALA A 55 -5.80 6.18 2.14
CA ALA A 55 -4.46 5.64 2.35
C ALA A 55 -3.85 6.11 3.68
N LEU A 56 -4.09 7.38 4.07
CA LEU A 56 -3.60 7.94 5.32
C LEU A 56 -4.16 7.16 6.51
N PHE A 57 -5.48 7.10 6.65
CA PHE A 57 -6.14 6.40 7.76
C PHE A 57 -5.88 4.89 7.72
N SER A 58 -5.67 4.29 6.54
CA SER A 58 -5.15 2.93 6.46
C SER A 58 -3.79 2.81 7.14
N GLY A 59 -2.83 3.68 6.81
CA GLY A 59 -1.51 3.70 7.43
C GLY A 59 -1.54 3.96 8.94
N LEU A 60 -2.34 4.93 9.40
CA LEU A 60 -2.45 5.28 10.81
C LEU A 60 -2.92 4.11 11.69
N PHE A 61 -3.83 3.28 11.17
CA PHE A 61 -4.49 2.25 11.97
C PHE A 61 -4.01 0.83 11.67
N ILE A 62 -3.21 0.56 10.61
CA ILE A 62 -2.87 -0.81 10.21
C ILE A 62 -2.10 -1.59 11.30
N VAL A 63 -1.18 -0.93 12.01
CA VAL A 63 -0.41 -1.53 13.11
C VAL A 63 -1.33 -1.81 14.30
N ALA A 64 -2.18 -0.84 14.64
CA ALA A 64 -3.17 -0.95 15.71
C ALA A 64 -4.17 -2.07 15.45
N ALA A 65 -4.68 -2.15 14.23
CA ALA A 65 -5.65 -3.13 13.79
C ALA A 65 -5.07 -4.55 13.78
N GLY A 66 -3.79 -4.72 13.43
CA GLY A 66 -3.10 -6.00 13.54
C GLY A 66 -3.10 -6.54 14.97
N GLY A 67 -2.64 -5.73 15.94
CA GLY A 67 -2.64 -6.12 17.35
C GLY A 67 -4.06 -6.34 17.90
N LEU A 68 -5.02 -5.52 17.48
CA LEU A 68 -6.43 -5.69 17.86
C LEU A 68 -7.02 -6.98 17.29
N ALA A 69 -6.67 -7.38 16.05
CA ALA A 69 -7.13 -8.61 15.42
C ALA A 69 -6.61 -9.84 16.15
N ASP A 70 -5.35 -9.86 16.55
CA ASP A 70 -4.79 -10.99 17.29
C ASP A 70 -5.45 -11.16 18.67
N LYS A 71 -5.86 -10.06 19.33
CA LYS A 71 -6.54 -10.09 20.63
C LYS A 71 -8.05 -10.37 20.56
N VAL A 72 -8.78 -9.53 19.83
CA VAL A 72 -10.26 -9.53 19.82
C VAL A 72 -10.78 -10.69 18.99
N GLY A 73 -10.04 -11.06 17.95
CA GLY A 73 -10.34 -12.11 17.00
C GLY A 73 -10.20 -11.62 15.57
N ARG A 74 -9.46 -12.39 14.77
CA ARG A 74 -9.10 -12.06 13.40
C ARG A 74 -10.35 -12.03 12.50
N LYS A 75 -11.32 -12.92 12.72
CA LYS A 75 -12.59 -12.89 11.97
C LYS A 75 -13.42 -11.68 12.37
N LYS A 76 -13.59 -11.39 13.66
CA LYS A 76 -14.32 -10.20 14.13
C LYS A 76 -13.78 -8.91 13.54
N ILE A 77 -12.46 -8.71 13.57
CA ILE A 77 -11.85 -7.49 12.99
C ILE A 77 -12.02 -7.45 11.46
N ALA A 78 -11.91 -8.58 10.77
CA ALA A 78 -12.20 -8.64 9.33
C ALA A 78 -13.65 -8.21 9.03
N VAL A 79 -14.63 -8.76 9.76
CA VAL A 79 -16.06 -8.44 9.62
C VAL A 79 -16.34 -6.95 9.89
N ILE A 80 -15.76 -6.38 10.95
CA ILE A 80 -15.88 -4.94 11.23
C ILE A 80 -15.29 -4.14 10.06
N GLY A 81 -14.14 -4.57 9.52
CA GLY A 81 -13.55 -3.96 8.33
C GLY A 81 -14.50 -3.94 7.13
N PHE A 82 -15.18 -5.05 6.83
CA PHE A 82 -16.20 -5.09 5.78
C PHE A 82 -17.37 -4.15 6.04
N ILE A 83 -17.90 -4.12 7.28
CA ILE A 83 -19.00 -3.23 7.65
C ILE A 83 -18.60 -1.76 7.47
N LEU A 84 -17.39 -1.39 7.91
CA LEU A 84 -16.85 -0.05 7.69
C LEU A 84 -16.71 0.25 6.19
N SER A 85 -16.30 -0.73 5.37
CA SER A 85 -16.23 -0.55 3.91
C SER A 85 -17.60 -0.20 3.32
N ILE A 86 -18.64 -0.89 3.77
CA ILE A 86 -20.02 -0.66 3.33
C ILE A 86 -20.47 0.74 3.75
N ILE A 87 -20.28 1.11 5.02
CA ILE A 87 -20.66 2.43 5.53
C ILE A 87 -19.91 3.54 4.80
N GLY A 88 -18.59 3.42 4.66
CA GLY A 88 -17.77 4.43 3.99
C GLY A 88 -18.14 4.58 2.51
N SER A 89 -18.41 3.45 1.82
CA SER A 89 -18.89 3.48 0.44
C SER A 89 -20.30 4.09 0.33
N LEU A 90 -21.19 3.83 1.29
CA LEU A 90 -22.53 4.42 1.33
C LEU A 90 -22.46 5.93 1.52
N CYS A 91 -21.55 6.44 2.37
CA CYS A 91 -21.30 7.87 2.49
C CYS A 91 -20.92 8.51 1.15
N LEU A 92 -20.12 7.82 0.32
CA LEU A 92 -19.73 8.33 -1.00
C LEU A 92 -20.88 8.27 -2.02
N VAL A 93 -21.71 7.21 -1.98
CA VAL A 93 -22.92 7.13 -2.82
C VAL A 93 -23.87 8.29 -2.51
N LEU A 94 -24.05 8.61 -1.22
CA LEU A 94 -24.96 9.66 -0.75
C LEU A 94 -24.31 11.05 -0.71
N ALA A 95 -23.05 11.20 -1.15
CA ALA A 95 -22.34 12.45 -1.04
C ALA A 95 -22.99 13.54 -1.92
N GLN A 96 -23.28 14.68 -1.29
CA GLN A 96 -23.78 15.92 -1.90
C GLN A 96 -22.85 17.08 -1.52
N GLY A 97 -21.54 16.87 -1.65
CA GLY A 97 -20.49 17.83 -1.31
C GLY A 97 -19.34 17.17 -0.56
N ALA A 98 -18.52 18.00 0.10
CA ALA A 98 -17.26 17.57 0.71
C ALA A 98 -17.43 16.72 1.99
N VAL A 99 -18.46 16.98 2.79
CA VAL A 99 -18.56 16.43 4.16
C VAL A 99 -18.66 14.90 4.16
N LEU A 100 -19.65 14.36 3.46
CA LEU A 100 -19.83 12.90 3.37
C LEU A 100 -18.71 12.22 2.57
N LEU A 101 -18.15 12.91 1.58
CA LEU A 101 -16.98 12.44 0.85
C LEU A 101 -15.80 12.23 1.82
N VAL A 102 -15.44 13.25 2.61
CA VAL A 102 -14.33 13.18 3.57
C VAL A 102 -14.58 12.12 4.65
N ILE A 103 -15.77 12.11 5.25
CA ILE A 103 -16.14 11.13 6.29
C ILE A 103 -16.06 9.70 5.73
N GLY A 104 -16.64 9.46 4.56
CA GLY A 104 -16.62 8.14 3.94
C GLY A 104 -15.21 7.67 3.60
N ARG A 105 -14.31 8.58 3.20
CA ARG A 105 -12.90 8.27 2.93
C ARG A 105 -12.11 7.91 4.19
N ILE A 106 -12.37 8.60 5.30
CA ILE A 106 -11.80 8.24 6.61
C ILE A 106 -12.24 6.82 7.00
N ILE A 107 -13.54 6.53 6.91
CA ILE A 107 -14.11 5.22 7.25
C ILE A 107 -13.52 4.12 6.34
N GLN A 108 -13.39 4.38 5.04
CA GLN A 108 -12.75 3.48 4.07
C GLN A 108 -11.28 3.19 4.41
N GLY A 109 -10.53 4.19 4.87
CA GLY A 109 -9.16 3.99 5.32
C GLY A 109 -9.06 3.09 6.56
N ILE A 110 -9.92 3.30 7.55
CA ILE A 110 -9.99 2.44 8.75
C ILE A 110 -10.44 1.02 8.38
N SER A 111 -11.40 0.89 7.46
CA SER A 111 -11.81 -0.40 6.89
C SER A 111 -10.62 -1.17 6.30
N ALA A 112 -9.80 -0.50 5.48
CA ALA A 112 -8.61 -1.09 4.89
C ALA A 112 -7.60 -1.57 5.95
N ALA A 113 -7.38 -0.75 6.99
CA ALA A 113 -6.53 -1.11 8.12
C ALA A 113 -7.02 -2.38 8.84
N PHE A 114 -8.33 -2.61 8.88
CA PHE A 114 -8.90 -3.78 9.55
C PHE A 114 -8.87 -5.02 8.65
N ILE A 115 -9.23 -4.90 7.37
CA ILE A 115 -9.29 -6.02 6.42
C ILE A 115 -7.90 -6.61 6.14
N MET A 116 -6.90 -5.77 5.86
CA MET A 116 -5.61 -6.23 5.33
C MET A 116 -4.83 -7.16 6.30
N PRO A 117 -4.54 -6.76 7.56
CA PRO A 117 -3.80 -7.62 8.48
C PRO A 117 -4.64 -8.82 8.97
N SER A 118 -5.94 -8.63 9.23
CA SER A 118 -6.80 -9.67 9.79
C SER A 118 -7.02 -10.83 8.80
N THR A 119 -7.18 -10.54 7.51
CA THR A 119 -7.40 -11.56 6.48
C THR A 119 -6.15 -12.40 6.21
N ILE A 120 -4.96 -11.79 6.19
CA ILE A 120 -3.69 -12.55 6.12
C ILE A 120 -3.53 -13.44 7.35
N ALA A 121 -3.84 -12.92 8.54
CA ALA A 121 -3.71 -13.66 9.79
C ALA A 121 -4.70 -14.84 9.85
N LEU A 122 -5.91 -14.69 9.31
CA LEU A 122 -6.87 -15.77 9.13
C LEU A 122 -6.34 -16.86 8.19
N MET A 123 -5.74 -16.50 7.04
CA MET A 123 -5.13 -17.47 6.14
C MET A 123 -4.00 -18.26 6.80
N LYS A 124 -3.18 -17.59 7.62
CA LYS A 124 -2.11 -18.25 8.38
C LYS A 124 -2.63 -19.15 9.50
N ALA A 125 -3.84 -18.91 10.00
CA ALA A 125 -4.42 -19.67 11.11
C ALA A 125 -5.04 -21.00 10.67
N TYR A 126 -5.61 -21.04 9.48
CA TYR A 126 -6.45 -22.16 9.03
C TYR A 126 -5.88 -22.94 7.85
N PHE A 127 -4.75 -22.52 7.30
CA PHE A 127 -4.05 -23.24 6.23
C PHE A 127 -2.60 -23.50 6.60
N ASP A 128 -2.12 -24.71 6.26
CA ASP A 128 -0.74 -25.16 6.48
C ASP A 128 -0.07 -25.60 5.18
N GLY A 129 1.27 -25.64 5.18
CA GLY A 129 2.08 -26.15 4.07
C GLY A 129 1.71 -25.54 2.70
N ALA A 130 1.50 -26.41 1.70
CA ALA A 130 1.15 -26.03 0.33
C ALA A 130 -0.21 -25.30 0.22
N ASP A 131 -1.19 -25.67 1.06
CA ASP A 131 -2.51 -25.02 1.06
C ASP A 131 -2.41 -23.56 1.52
N ARG A 132 -1.50 -23.26 2.47
CA ARG A 132 -1.21 -21.88 2.90
C ARG A 132 -0.58 -21.05 1.81
N GLN A 133 0.41 -21.60 1.10
CA GLN A 133 1.03 -20.92 -0.03
C GLN A 133 0.00 -20.60 -1.13
N ARG A 134 -0.91 -21.55 -1.41
CA ARG A 134 -2.01 -21.34 -2.35
C ARG A 134 -2.95 -20.23 -1.88
N ALA A 135 -3.39 -20.24 -0.61
CA ALA A 135 -4.29 -19.21 -0.07
C ALA A 135 -3.65 -17.81 -0.12
N LEU A 136 -2.39 -17.68 0.31
CA LEU A 136 -1.63 -16.43 0.24
C LEU A 136 -1.38 -15.97 -1.19
N SER A 137 -1.26 -16.89 -2.15
CA SER A 137 -1.17 -16.56 -3.58
C SER A 137 -2.45 -15.90 -4.08
N PHE A 138 -3.62 -16.46 -3.76
CA PHE A 138 -4.91 -15.84 -4.11
C PHE A 138 -5.10 -14.46 -3.46
N TRP A 139 -4.71 -14.32 -2.19
CA TRP A 139 -4.71 -13.02 -1.52
C TRP A 139 -3.81 -12.01 -2.24
N SER A 140 -2.61 -12.43 -2.64
CA SER A 140 -1.65 -11.57 -3.34
C SER A 140 -2.16 -11.18 -4.73
N ILE A 141 -2.80 -12.11 -5.46
CA ILE A 141 -3.47 -11.81 -6.74
C ILE A 141 -4.57 -10.78 -6.52
N GLY A 142 -5.40 -10.95 -5.48
CA GLY A 142 -6.44 -9.98 -5.13
C GLY A 142 -5.86 -8.62 -4.71
N SER A 143 -4.70 -8.59 -4.05
CA SER A 143 -4.08 -7.35 -3.59
C SER A 143 -3.41 -6.60 -4.75
N TRP A 144 -2.44 -7.22 -5.43
CA TRP A 144 -1.71 -6.53 -6.49
C TRP A 144 -2.53 -6.43 -7.77
N GLY A 145 -3.22 -7.50 -8.16
CA GLY A 145 -4.09 -7.53 -9.33
C GLY A 145 -5.39 -6.76 -9.14
N GLY A 146 -5.93 -6.73 -7.91
CA GLY A 146 -7.13 -5.95 -7.61
C GLY A 146 -6.95 -4.47 -7.89
N SER A 147 -5.75 -3.92 -7.68
CA SER A 147 -5.47 -2.50 -7.95
C SER A 147 -5.66 -2.12 -9.43
N GLY A 148 -5.07 -2.88 -10.36
CA GLY A 148 -5.20 -2.62 -11.78
C GLY A 148 -6.58 -3.02 -12.33
N PHE A 149 -7.18 -4.10 -11.81
CA PHE A 149 -8.56 -4.47 -12.13
C PHE A 149 -9.54 -3.37 -11.71
N ALA A 150 -9.41 -2.85 -10.48
CA ALA A 150 -10.25 -1.79 -9.97
C ALA A 150 -10.09 -0.49 -10.76
N SER A 151 -8.88 -0.19 -11.25
CA SER A 151 -8.66 0.95 -12.15
C SER A 151 -9.48 0.79 -13.45
N PHE A 152 -9.32 -0.34 -14.14
CA PHE A 152 -10.05 -0.59 -15.38
C PHE A 152 -11.57 -0.64 -15.17
N ALA A 153 -12.03 -1.46 -14.21
CA ALA A 153 -13.44 -1.60 -13.86
C ALA A 153 -14.03 -0.26 -13.43
N GLY A 154 -13.29 0.52 -12.63
CA GLY A 154 -13.65 1.86 -12.20
C GLY A 154 -13.92 2.80 -13.37
N GLY A 155 -13.00 2.86 -14.34
CA GLY A 155 -13.17 3.67 -15.55
C GLY A 155 -14.38 3.25 -16.38
N ALA A 156 -14.58 1.93 -16.55
CA ALA A 156 -15.70 1.37 -17.30
C ALA A 156 -17.06 1.66 -16.63
N ILE A 157 -17.15 1.43 -15.32
CA ILE A 157 -18.36 1.69 -14.53
C ILE A 157 -18.68 3.19 -14.55
N ALA A 158 -17.68 4.04 -14.35
CA ALA A 158 -17.87 5.49 -14.34
C ALA A 158 -18.40 6.01 -15.68
N THR A 159 -17.82 5.53 -16.79
CA THR A 159 -18.22 5.97 -18.14
C THR A 159 -19.63 5.51 -18.52
N SER A 160 -20.10 4.37 -18.00
CA SER A 160 -21.38 3.75 -18.40
C SER A 160 -22.53 4.04 -17.44
N LEU A 161 -22.28 3.90 -16.13
CA LEU A 161 -23.30 3.98 -15.07
C LEU A 161 -23.12 5.22 -14.18
N GLY A 162 -21.97 5.89 -14.26
CA GLY A 162 -21.59 7.01 -13.40
C GLY A 162 -20.74 6.58 -12.21
N TRP A 163 -19.91 7.50 -11.69
CA TRP A 163 -18.91 7.20 -10.67
C TRP A 163 -19.48 6.60 -9.36
N ARG A 164 -20.71 6.93 -8.97
CA ARG A 164 -21.35 6.39 -7.74
C ARG A 164 -21.50 4.87 -7.76
N TRP A 165 -21.67 4.26 -8.94
CA TRP A 165 -21.84 2.81 -9.07
C TRP A 165 -20.59 2.02 -8.69
N ILE A 166 -19.41 2.63 -8.73
CA ILE A 166 -18.17 2.04 -8.21
C ILE A 166 -18.34 1.66 -6.74
N PHE A 167 -18.92 2.58 -5.95
CA PHE A 167 -19.14 2.39 -4.52
C PHE A 167 -20.31 1.44 -4.24
N ILE A 168 -21.34 1.43 -5.08
CA ILE A 168 -22.43 0.45 -5.01
C ILE A 168 -21.90 -0.97 -5.26
N ILE A 169 -21.09 -1.17 -6.30
CA ILE A 169 -20.48 -2.46 -6.60
C ILE A 169 -19.50 -2.87 -5.48
N SER A 170 -18.73 -1.93 -4.95
CA SER A 170 -17.89 -2.15 -3.77
C SER A 170 -18.71 -2.67 -2.57
N ILE A 171 -19.88 -2.07 -2.30
CA ILE A 171 -20.80 -2.54 -1.24
C ILE A 171 -21.27 -3.97 -1.53
N ILE A 172 -21.68 -4.28 -2.77
CA ILE A 172 -22.13 -5.62 -3.15
C ILE A 172 -21.02 -6.65 -2.91
N VAL A 173 -19.80 -6.38 -3.37
CA VAL A 173 -18.64 -7.27 -3.18
C VAL A 173 -18.32 -7.46 -1.71
N ALA A 174 -18.43 -6.39 -0.90
CA ALA A 174 -18.23 -6.44 0.55
C ALA A 174 -19.27 -7.34 1.24
N ILE A 175 -20.55 -7.23 0.86
CA ILE A 175 -21.65 -8.05 1.40
C ILE A 175 -21.44 -9.52 1.05
N ILE A 176 -21.04 -9.82 -0.20
CA ILE A 176 -20.74 -11.20 -0.60
C ILE A 176 -19.53 -11.73 0.18
N GLY A 177 -18.48 -10.93 0.36
CA GLY A 177 -17.32 -11.28 1.19
C GLY A 177 -17.70 -11.62 2.64
N LEU A 178 -18.56 -10.81 3.26
CA LEU A 178 -19.13 -11.07 4.58
C LEU A 178 -19.89 -12.39 4.64
N PHE A 179 -20.76 -12.63 3.66
CA PHE A 179 -21.54 -13.86 3.59
C PHE A 179 -20.66 -15.10 3.44
N LEU A 180 -19.61 -15.01 2.63
CA LEU A 180 -18.64 -16.10 2.42
C LEU A 180 -17.79 -16.39 3.67
N LEU A 181 -17.54 -15.37 4.50
CA LEU A 181 -16.81 -15.52 5.77
C LEU A 181 -17.68 -16.00 6.94
N LYS A 182 -19.01 -16.09 6.78
CA LYS A 182 -19.97 -16.42 7.86
C LYS A 182 -19.58 -17.70 8.61
N ASP A 183 -19.18 -18.74 7.89
CA ASP A 183 -18.88 -20.08 8.46
C ASP A 183 -17.43 -20.24 8.91
N THR A 184 -16.58 -19.21 8.74
CA THR A 184 -15.20 -19.27 9.26
C THR A 184 -15.26 -19.21 10.79
N PRO A 185 -14.57 -20.06 11.55
CA PRO A 185 -14.53 -19.92 13.00
C PRO A 185 -13.73 -18.69 13.41
N GLU A 186 -13.86 -18.29 14.67
CA GLU A 186 -13.03 -17.22 15.21
C GLU A 186 -11.61 -17.74 15.49
N SER A 187 -10.60 -16.93 15.14
CA SER A 187 -9.20 -17.21 15.42
C SER A 187 -8.63 -16.07 16.26
N LYS A 188 -8.14 -16.39 17.45
CA LYS A 188 -7.48 -15.45 18.36
C LYS A 188 -6.12 -16.00 18.75
N GLN A 189 -5.17 -15.12 19.02
CA GLN A 189 -3.92 -15.52 19.63
C GLN A 189 -4.18 -15.85 21.11
N GLU A 190 -3.81 -17.05 21.54
CA GLU A 190 -3.80 -17.43 22.95
C GLU A 190 -2.69 -16.64 23.66
N SER A 191 -3.03 -15.45 24.14
CA SER A 191 -2.13 -14.60 24.94
C SER A 191 -2.36 -14.88 26.41
N THR A 192 -1.34 -15.42 27.09
CA THR A 192 -1.31 -15.65 28.55
C THR A 192 -1.11 -14.36 29.37
N GLY A 193 -1.00 -13.18 28.73
CA GLY A 193 -0.77 -11.89 29.40
C GLY A 193 -1.80 -10.78 29.09
N LYS A 194 -1.79 -9.71 29.89
CA LYS A 194 -2.56 -8.48 29.64
C LYS A 194 -2.04 -7.80 28.36
N PHE A 195 -2.87 -7.73 27.31
CA PHE A 195 -2.57 -6.96 26.11
C PHE A 195 -2.33 -5.50 26.47
N ARG A 196 -1.14 -5.01 26.15
CA ARG A 196 -0.74 -3.62 26.31
C ARG A 196 -0.56 -3.04 24.91
N PHE A 197 -1.20 -1.91 24.64
CA PHE A 197 -1.15 -1.21 23.36
C PHE A 197 -0.85 0.26 23.62
N ASP A 198 -0.04 0.87 22.74
CA ASP A 198 0.37 2.25 22.91
C ASP A 198 -0.69 3.23 22.39
N TYR A 199 -1.73 3.46 23.20
CA TYR A 199 -2.76 4.45 22.89
C TYR A 199 -2.22 5.88 22.81
N ALA A 200 -1.24 6.22 23.65
CA ALA A 200 -0.63 7.54 23.66
C ALA A 200 0.24 7.76 22.42
N GLY A 201 1.08 6.77 22.07
CA GLY A 201 1.88 6.78 20.85
C GLY A 201 1.01 6.89 19.60
N LEU A 202 -0.08 6.10 19.53
CA LEU A 202 -1.06 6.18 18.45
C LEU A 202 -1.72 7.58 18.37
N GLY A 203 -2.13 8.16 19.49
CA GLY A 203 -2.73 9.49 19.53
C GLY A 203 -1.79 10.58 19.00
N ILE A 204 -0.54 10.59 19.49
CA ILE A 204 0.49 11.52 19.01
C ILE A 204 0.74 11.31 17.52
N PHE A 205 0.83 10.06 17.07
CA PHE A 205 1.05 9.73 15.67
C PHE A 205 -0.07 10.22 14.76
N ILE A 206 -1.33 10.00 15.14
CA ILE A 206 -2.51 10.47 14.40
C ILE A 206 -2.48 11.99 14.27
N VAL A 207 -2.31 12.72 15.37
CA VAL A 207 -2.28 14.20 15.36
C VAL A 207 -1.14 14.71 14.47
N THR A 208 0.04 14.11 14.58
CA THR A 208 1.23 14.49 13.80
C THR A 208 1.00 14.30 12.30
N MET A 209 0.48 13.14 11.90
CA MET A 209 0.27 12.81 10.49
C MET A 209 -0.90 13.58 9.87
N LEU A 210 -1.96 13.87 10.64
CA LEU A 210 -3.07 14.72 10.18
C LEU A 210 -2.61 16.16 9.99
N ALA A 211 -1.82 16.72 10.92
CA ALA A 211 -1.26 18.06 10.77
C ALA A 211 -0.35 18.16 9.53
N LEU A 212 0.47 17.13 9.28
CA LEU A 212 1.29 17.05 8.08
C LEU A 212 0.43 16.96 6.80
N ASN A 213 -0.65 16.18 6.81
CA ASN A 213 -1.56 16.07 5.68
C ASN A 213 -2.28 17.39 5.37
N LEU A 214 -2.72 18.11 6.41
CA LEU A 214 -3.32 19.46 6.26
C LEU A 214 -2.33 20.44 5.66
N PHE A 215 -1.09 20.47 6.14
CA PHE A 215 -0.03 21.32 5.58
C PHE A 215 0.20 21.07 4.09
N ILE A 216 0.29 19.79 3.68
CA ILE A 216 0.58 19.43 2.27
C ILE A 216 -0.57 19.80 1.34
N ASN A 217 -1.82 19.58 1.74
CA ASN A 217 -2.96 19.75 0.85
C ASN A 217 -3.49 21.19 0.84
N TYR A 218 -3.56 21.86 2.00
CA TYR A 218 -4.09 23.22 2.11
C TYR A 218 -3.01 24.31 2.13
N GLY A 219 -1.72 23.96 2.16
CA GLY A 219 -0.64 24.95 2.18
C GLY A 219 -0.68 25.92 0.99
N ALA A 220 -1.05 25.44 -0.20
CA ALA A 220 -1.26 26.28 -1.38
C ALA A 220 -2.53 27.12 -1.28
N ASP A 221 -3.66 26.54 -0.85
CA ASP A 221 -4.96 27.21 -0.75
C ASP A 221 -4.99 28.30 0.32
N TRP A 222 -4.42 28.04 1.50
CA TRP A 222 -4.34 29.01 2.60
C TRP A 222 -3.23 30.03 2.41
N GLY A 223 -2.22 29.68 1.60
CA GLY A 223 -0.96 30.41 1.48
C GLY A 223 0.11 29.90 2.44
N TRP A 224 1.36 29.83 1.97
CA TRP A 224 2.48 29.27 2.72
C TRP A 224 2.87 30.06 3.98
N THR A 225 2.54 31.35 4.02
CA THR A 225 2.81 32.25 5.16
C THR A 225 1.61 32.40 6.11
N ASN A 226 0.48 31.75 5.82
CA ASN A 226 -0.71 31.82 6.65
C ASN A 226 -0.48 31.13 8.01
N ALA A 227 -1.05 31.70 9.08
CA ALA A 227 -1.00 31.14 10.42
C ALA A 227 -1.45 29.66 10.46
N ASN A 228 -2.51 29.29 9.74
CA ASN A 228 -3.01 27.91 9.72
C ASN A 228 -1.99 26.92 9.12
N THR A 229 -1.30 27.33 8.06
CA THR A 229 -0.25 26.54 7.41
C THR A 229 0.95 26.37 8.34
N LEU A 230 1.39 27.46 8.98
CA LEU A 230 2.51 27.45 9.92
C LEU A 230 2.20 26.64 11.20
N ILE A 231 0.99 26.75 11.73
CA ILE A 231 0.53 25.95 12.88
C ILE A 231 0.53 24.46 12.50
N SER A 232 -0.01 24.11 11.34
CA SER A 232 -0.03 22.71 10.87
C SER A 232 1.38 22.14 10.73
N LEU A 233 2.32 22.92 10.18
CA LEU A 233 3.72 22.55 10.09
C LEU A 233 4.38 22.42 11.47
N ALA A 234 4.16 23.38 12.36
CA ALA A 234 4.71 23.35 13.72
C ALA A 234 4.22 22.13 14.50
N VAL A 235 2.91 21.83 14.44
CA VAL A 235 2.32 20.63 15.07
C VAL A 235 2.91 19.35 14.46
N ALA A 236 3.11 19.29 13.14
CA ALA A 236 3.74 18.14 12.50
C ALA A 236 5.21 17.94 12.95
N VAL A 237 6.01 19.01 13.00
CA VAL A 237 7.43 18.94 13.39
C VAL A 237 7.57 18.62 14.88
N ILE A 238 6.86 19.34 15.74
CA ILE A 238 6.89 19.12 17.20
C ILE A 238 6.32 17.75 17.53
N GLY A 239 5.20 17.36 16.92
CA GLY A 239 4.56 16.07 17.10
C GLY A 239 5.48 14.92 16.71
N LEU A 240 6.23 15.03 15.60
CA LEU A 240 7.21 14.03 15.20
C LEU A 240 8.36 13.90 16.20
N ILE A 241 8.88 15.02 16.71
CA ILE A 241 9.93 15.03 17.74
C ILE A 241 9.42 14.35 19.03
N ILE A 242 8.21 14.70 19.47
CA ILE A 242 7.58 14.10 20.65
C ILE A 242 7.36 12.60 20.43
N PHE A 243 6.81 12.20 19.27
CA PHE A 243 6.57 10.80 18.93
C PHE A 243 7.86 9.98 19.03
N VAL A 244 8.93 10.43 18.37
CA VAL A 244 10.22 9.73 18.39
C VAL A 244 10.80 9.65 19.80
N LYS A 245 10.69 10.71 20.61
CA LYS A 245 11.19 10.71 22.00
C LYS A 245 10.40 9.75 22.89
N VAL A 246 9.07 9.76 22.78
CA VAL A 246 8.17 8.92 23.59
C VAL A 246 8.33 7.44 23.24
N GLU A 247 8.40 7.12 21.95
CA GLU A 247 8.52 5.74 21.47
C GLU A 247 9.90 5.11 21.77
N LYS A 248 11.00 5.89 21.71
CA LYS A 248 12.36 5.38 22.01
C LYS A 248 12.53 4.87 23.44
N GLY A 249 11.69 5.30 24.38
CA GLY A 249 11.78 4.93 25.80
C GLY A 249 10.75 3.90 26.27
N LYS A 250 9.85 3.44 25.39
CA LYS A 250 8.76 2.53 25.78
C LYS A 250 9.12 1.07 25.51
N GLU A 251 8.80 0.20 26.47
CA GLU A 251 8.83 -1.25 26.27
C GLU A 251 7.82 -1.71 25.22
N ILE A 252 6.68 -1.01 25.11
CA ILE A 252 5.58 -1.31 24.20
C ILE A 252 5.31 -0.07 23.38
N ALA A 253 6.09 0.03 22.32
CA ALA A 253 6.11 1.09 21.32
C ALA A 253 5.14 0.74 20.16
N LEU A 254 4.46 1.73 19.59
CA LEU A 254 3.78 1.58 18.30
C LEU A 254 4.79 1.25 17.21
N VAL A 255 5.96 1.91 17.24
CA VAL A 255 7.06 1.71 16.30
C VAL A 255 8.34 1.41 17.08
N ASP A 256 8.77 0.15 17.03
CA ASP A 256 10.07 -0.20 17.59
C ASP A 256 11.21 0.26 16.67
N PHE A 257 11.79 1.40 17.04
CA PHE A 257 12.93 1.99 16.33
C PHE A 257 14.21 1.13 16.37
N ALA A 258 14.30 0.11 17.24
CA ALA A 258 15.44 -0.80 17.27
C ALA A 258 15.53 -1.65 15.99
N VAL A 259 14.40 -1.97 15.35
CA VAL A 259 14.37 -2.73 14.08
C VAL A 259 15.05 -1.95 12.96
N PHE A 260 14.99 -0.61 13.00
CA PHE A 260 15.66 0.28 12.04
C PHE A 260 17.19 0.37 12.21
N LYS A 261 17.76 -0.27 13.23
CA LYS A 261 19.23 -0.45 13.30
C LYS A 261 19.73 -1.43 12.24
N ASN A 262 18.87 -2.36 11.79
CA ASN A 262 19.20 -3.24 10.68
C ASN A 262 19.10 -2.48 9.35
N LYS A 263 20.23 -2.29 8.68
CA LYS A 263 20.32 -1.54 7.42
C LYS A 263 19.42 -2.12 6.32
N ALA A 264 19.29 -3.45 6.24
CA ALA A 264 18.42 -4.10 5.25
C ALA A 264 16.94 -3.77 5.48
N TYR A 265 16.49 -3.82 6.75
CA TYR A 265 15.13 -3.45 7.14
C TYR A 265 14.84 -1.97 6.85
N THR A 266 15.75 -1.09 7.25
CA THR A 266 15.62 0.36 7.04
C THR A 266 15.61 0.71 5.57
N GLY A 267 16.51 0.12 4.79
CA GLY A 267 16.57 0.29 3.34
C GLY A 267 15.26 -0.13 2.68
N ALA A 268 14.77 -1.33 2.97
CA ALA A 268 13.50 -1.83 2.42
C ALA A 268 12.30 -0.98 2.83
N THR A 269 12.24 -0.52 4.08
CA THR A 269 11.09 0.26 4.58
C THR A 269 11.07 1.68 4.01
N VAL A 270 12.22 2.36 3.96
CA VAL A 270 12.36 3.71 3.38
C VAL A 270 12.11 3.68 1.87
N SER A 271 12.72 2.73 1.16
CA SER A 271 12.49 2.59 -0.28
C SER A 271 11.04 2.27 -0.59
N ASN A 272 10.36 1.50 0.29
CA ASN A 272 8.95 1.14 0.14
C ASN A 272 8.03 2.36 0.37
N PHE A 273 8.32 3.22 1.36
CA PHE A 273 7.60 4.49 1.52
C PHE A 273 7.72 5.34 0.25
N LEU A 274 8.95 5.55 -0.23
CA LEU A 274 9.22 6.39 -1.41
C LEU A 274 8.63 5.80 -2.69
N LEU A 275 8.71 4.48 -2.90
CA LEU A 275 8.15 3.84 -4.09
C LEU A 275 6.62 3.88 -4.09
N ASN A 276 5.97 3.71 -2.93
CA ASN A 276 4.53 3.88 -2.84
C ASN A 276 4.11 5.35 -3.01
N ALA A 277 4.98 6.32 -2.70
CA ALA A 277 4.71 7.73 -2.99
C ALA A 277 4.57 8.01 -4.49
N ILE A 278 5.20 7.20 -5.34
CA ILE A 278 5.04 7.25 -6.81
C ILE A 278 3.60 6.93 -7.24
N ALA A 279 2.75 6.34 -6.38
CA ALA A 279 1.33 6.17 -6.68
C ALA A 279 0.63 7.50 -7.02
N GLY A 280 1.17 8.63 -6.58
CA GLY A 280 0.73 9.96 -7.00
C GLY A 280 0.82 10.20 -8.52
N ALA A 281 1.77 9.54 -9.21
CA ALA A 281 1.90 9.59 -10.66
C ALA A 281 0.65 9.06 -11.36
N LEU A 282 -0.01 8.04 -10.80
CA LEU A 282 -1.24 7.50 -11.38
C LEU A 282 -2.35 8.56 -11.37
N ILE A 283 -2.49 9.33 -10.28
CA ILE A 283 -3.47 10.41 -10.19
C ILE A 283 -3.15 11.53 -11.17
N VAL A 284 -1.88 11.99 -11.20
CA VAL A 284 -1.47 13.07 -12.09
C VAL A 284 -1.68 12.67 -13.54
N THR A 285 -1.22 11.48 -13.94
CA THR A 285 -1.39 10.99 -15.31
C THR A 285 -2.86 10.83 -15.67
N ASN A 286 -3.69 10.20 -14.82
CA ASN A 286 -5.12 10.02 -15.11
C ASN A 286 -5.86 11.38 -15.20
N THR A 287 -5.56 12.32 -14.32
CA THR A 287 -6.15 13.66 -14.34
C THR A 287 -5.73 14.42 -15.60
N TYR A 288 -4.45 14.36 -15.96
CA TYR A 288 -3.91 15.01 -17.14
C TYR A 288 -4.50 14.45 -18.45
N VAL A 289 -4.58 13.13 -18.62
CA VAL A 289 -5.13 12.57 -19.86
C VAL A 289 -6.63 12.86 -20.01
N GLN A 290 -7.37 12.93 -18.91
CA GLN A 290 -8.79 13.28 -18.94
C GLN A 290 -9.02 14.78 -19.18
N GLN A 291 -8.40 15.65 -18.39
CA GLN A 291 -8.61 17.11 -18.50
C GLN A 291 -7.84 17.75 -19.66
N GLY A 292 -6.57 17.37 -19.84
CA GLY A 292 -5.67 17.96 -20.84
C GLY A 292 -5.73 17.31 -22.22
N ARG A 293 -6.16 16.04 -22.32
CA ARG A 293 -6.26 15.31 -23.60
C ARG A 293 -7.68 14.88 -23.96
N GLY A 294 -8.67 15.12 -23.10
CA GLY A 294 -10.07 14.80 -23.35
C GLY A 294 -10.39 13.30 -23.29
N PHE A 295 -9.57 12.49 -22.63
CA PHE A 295 -9.83 11.05 -22.51
C PHE A 295 -11.06 10.80 -21.64
N THR A 296 -11.84 9.79 -21.97
CA THR A 296 -12.89 9.29 -21.08
C THR A 296 -12.30 8.52 -19.90
N SER A 297 -13.05 8.35 -18.81
CA SER A 297 -12.64 7.56 -17.65
C SER A 297 -12.28 6.12 -18.06
N LEU A 298 -12.99 5.53 -19.03
CA LEU A 298 -12.68 4.22 -19.60
C LEU A 298 -11.34 4.21 -20.36
N GLN A 299 -11.09 5.19 -21.23
CA GLN A 299 -9.81 5.29 -21.95
C GLN A 299 -8.63 5.43 -20.98
N SER A 300 -8.79 6.24 -19.93
CA SER A 300 -7.85 6.36 -18.82
C SER A 300 -7.63 5.01 -18.12
N GLY A 301 -8.71 4.28 -17.80
CA GLY A 301 -8.67 2.95 -17.20
C GLY A 301 -7.99 1.89 -18.08
N ILE A 302 -8.12 1.98 -19.41
CA ILE A 302 -7.44 1.10 -20.37
C ILE A 302 -5.93 1.30 -20.34
N LEU A 303 -5.43 2.53 -20.14
CA LEU A 303 -3.99 2.76 -19.98
C LEU A 303 -3.41 1.99 -18.78
N SER A 304 -4.16 1.92 -17.68
CA SER A 304 -3.79 1.15 -16.48
C SER A 304 -3.80 -0.37 -16.67
N LEU A 305 -4.35 -0.91 -17.78
CA LEU A 305 -4.28 -2.35 -18.05
C LEU A 305 -2.84 -2.81 -18.30
N GLY A 306 -2.01 -1.96 -18.94
CA GLY A 306 -0.58 -2.25 -19.10
C GLY A 306 0.10 -2.47 -17.75
N TYR A 307 -0.22 -1.60 -16.78
CA TYR A 307 0.21 -1.76 -15.40
C TYR A 307 -0.27 -3.08 -14.78
N LEU A 308 -1.56 -3.40 -14.90
CA LEU A 308 -2.17 -4.62 -14.34
C LEU A 308 -1.51 -5.91 -14.83
N VAL A 309 -1.41 -6.06 -16.15
CA VAL A 309 -0.91 -7.30 -16.77
C VAL A 309 0.54 -7.51 -16.40
N VAL A 310 1.34 -6.45 -16.49
CA VAL A 310 2.78 -6.55 -16.29
C VAL A 310 3.13 -6.70 -14.82
N VAL A 311 2.45 -6.01 -13.88
CA VAL A 311 2.72 -6.19 -12.44
C VAL A 311 2.45 -7.63 -12.02
N LEU A 312 1.33 -8.23 -12.45
CA LEU A 312 0.98 -9.61 -12.13
C LEU A 312 1.96 -10.62 -12.73
N ALA A 313 2.39 -10.41 -13.97
CA ALA A 313 3.39 -11.25 -14.61
C ALA A 313 4.74 -11.19 -13.88
N MET A 314 5.13 -10.01 -13.41
CA MET A 314 6.46 -9.74 -12.89
C MET A 314 6.65 -10.06 -11.41
N ILE A 315 5.58 -10.18 -10.61
CA ILE A 315 5.68 -10.59 -9.19
C ILE A 315 6.44 -11.91 -9.03
N ARG A 316 6.10 -12.93 -9.84
CA ARG A 316 6.77 -14.25 -9.81
C ARG A 316 8.21 -14.17 -10.33
N VAL A 317 8.46 -13.27 -11.28
CA VAL A 317 9.81 -13.05 -11.83
C VAL A 317 10.71 -12.41 -10.77
N GLY A 318 10.20 -11.41 -10.06
CA GLY A 318 10.90 -10.76 -8.94
C GLY A 318 11.28 -11.74 -7.84
N GLU A 319 10.39 -12.67 -7.48
CA GLU A 319 10.67 -13.74 -6.53
C GLU A 319 11.79 -14.69 -7.00
N LYS A 320 11.75 -15.14 -8.25
CA LYS A 320 12.82 -15.99 -8.81
C LYS A 320 14.17 -15.28 -8.86
N ILE A 321 14.18 -13.98 -9.16
CA ILE A 321 15.40 -13.17 -9.19
C ILE A 321 15.95 -13.01 -7.78
N LEU A 322 15.09 -12.71 -6.80
CA LEU A 322 15.46 -12.64 -5.38
C LEU A 322 16.21 -13.90 -4.94
N GLN A 323 15.65 -15.08 -5.23
CA GLN A 323 16.25 -16.37 -4.86
C GLN A 323 17.62 -16.61 -5.50
N LYS A 324 17.86 -16.10 -6.71
CA LYS A 324 19.12 -16.32 -7.45
C LYS A 324 20.23 -15.33 -7.11
N ILE A 325 19.91 -14.05 -6.97
CA ILE A 325 20.92 -12.98 -6.88
C ILE A 325 20.80 -12.09 -5.65
N GLY A 326 19.86 -12.39 -4.74
CA GLY A 326 19.56 -11.59 -3.54
C GLY A 326 18.66 -10.39 -3.84
N ALA A 327 18.26 -9.66 -2.78
CA ALA A 327 17.18 -8.67 -2.84
C ALA A 327 17.57 -7.32 -3.45
N LYS A 328 18.83 -6.89 -3.27
CA LYS A 328 19.26 -5.53 -3.65
C LYS A 328 19.07 -5.23 -5.14
N LYS A 329 19.55 -6.13 -6.00
CA LYS A 329 19.49 -5.94 -7.46
C LYS A 329 18.06 -5.80 -8.00
N PRO A 330 17.11 -6.72 -7.70
CA PRO A 330 15.74 -6.56 -8.18
C PRO A 330 15.04 -5.32 -7.59
N MET A 331 15.36 -4.90 -6.36
CA MET A 331 14.84 -3.64 -5.80
C MET A 331 15.35 -2.42 -6.57
N VAL A 332 16.65 -2.36 -6.91
CA VAL A 332 17.24 -1.27 -7.71
C VAL A 332 16.66 -1.24 -9.12
N TRP A 333 16.64 -2.39 -9.81
CA TRP A 333 16.06 -2.48 -11.16
C TRP A 333 14.59 -2.11 -11.16
N GLY A 334 13.83 -2.61 -10.18
CA GLY A 334 12.43 -2.28 -10.00
C GLY A 334 12.21 -0.77 -9.86
N GLY A 335 12.95 -0.12 -8.96
CA GLY A 335 12.87 1.32 -8.76
C GLY A 335 13.26 2.13 -10.00
N ILE A 336 14.33 1.76 -10.71
CA ILE A 336 14.76 2.43 -11.94
C ILE A 336 13.69 2.30 -13.02
N ILE A 337 13.18 1.10 -13.26
CA ILE A 337 12.18 0.84 -14.31
C ILE A 337 10.88 1.59 -14.00
N THR A 338 10.43 1.58 -12.74
CA THR A 338 9.27 2.37 -12.30
C THR A 338 9.50 3.87 -12.57
N THR A 339 10.68 4.38 -12.25
CA THR A 339 11.04 5.80 -12.46
C THR A 339 11.06 6.14 -13.96
N ILE A 340 11.61 5.28 -14.80
CA ILE A 340 11.60 5.45 -16.27
C ILE A 340 10.15 5.44 -16.79
N GLY A 341 9.31 4.53 -16.30
CA GLY A 341 7.90 4.48 -16.67
C GLY A 341 7.17 5.80 -16.37
N VAL A 342 7.40 6.38 -15.19
CA VAL A 342 6.86 7.70 -14.82
C VAL A 342 7.47 8.82 -15.66
N ALA A 343 8.77 8.78 -15.93
CA ALA A 343 9.42 9.76 -16.81
C ALA A 343 8.85 9.73 -18.23
N MET A 344 8.47 8.56 -18.75
CA MET A 344 7.76 8.43 -20.02
C MET A 344 6.37 9.06 -19.97
N MET A 345 5.61 8.85 -18.88
CA MET A 345 4.32 9.53 -18.68
C MET A 345 4.50 11.06 -18.63
N ALA A 346 5.64 11.53 -18.13
CA ALA A 346 5.95 12.96 -18.00
C ALA A 346 6.24 13.65 -19.34
N LEU A 347 6.37 12.92 -20.45
CA LEU A 347 6.61 13.47 -21.79
C LEU A 347 5.33 14.10 -22.39
N THR A 348 4.70 15.00 -21.63
CA THR A 348 3.41 15.65 -21.94
C THR A 348 3.49 16.58 -23.17
N PHE A 349 4.69 16.90 -23.64
CA PHE A 349 4.92 17.66 -24.87
C PHE A 349 4.70 16.82 -26.14
N LEU A 350 4.65 15.49 -26.05
CA LEU A 350 4.44 14.63 -27.21
C LEU A 350 3.03 14.80 -27.81
N PRO A 351 2.88 14.79 -29.15
CA PRO A 351 1.59 15.00 -29.79
C PRO A 351 0.71 13.74 -29.76
N GLY A 352 -0.61 13.97 -29.69
CA GLY A 352 -1.69 13.00 -29.95
C GLY A 352 -1.41 11.53 -29.64
N PHE A 353 -1.47 10.69 -30.67
CA PHE A 353 -1.33 9.22 -30.57
C PHE A 353 0.04 8.78 -30.04
N THR A 354 1.12 9.51 -30.37
CA THR A 354 2.47 9.21 -29.88
C THR A 354 2.51 9.26 -28.36
N TYR A 355 1.88 10.27 -27.75
CA TYR A 355 1.76 10.35 -26.29
C TYR A 355 0.96 9.16 -25.73
N THR A 356 -0.15 8.75 -26.36
CA THR A 356 -0.95 7.59 -25.93
C THR A 356 -0.14 6.30 -25.88
N VAL A 357 0.70 6.05 -26.88
CA VAL A 357 1.58 4.87 -26.91
C VAL A 357 2.64 4.97 -25.82
N VAL A 358 3.27 6.15 -25.67
CA VAL A 358 4.32 6.39 -24.67
C VAL A 358 3.78 6.25 -23.24
N VAL A 359 2.61 6.80 -22.95
CA VAL A 359 1.99 6.71 -21.62
C VAL A 359 1.57 5.26 -21.32
N PHE A 360 1.05 4.53 -22.31
CA PHE A 360 0.73 3.10 -22.16
C PHE A 360 1.97 2.27 -21.83
N ILE A 361 3.08 2.49 -22.55
CA ILE A 361 4.38 1.87 -22.24
C ILE A 361 4.86 2.31 -20.85
N GLY A 362 4.66 3.58 -20.49
CA GLY A 362 4.95 4.10 -19.16
C GLY A 362 4.22 3.34 -18.05
N PHE A 363 2.92 3.07 -18.21
CA PHE A 363 2.13 2.27 -17.27
C PHE A 363 2.63 0.82 -17.20
N ALA A 364 2.97 0.23 -18.35
CA ALA A 364 3.54 -1.11 -18.39
C ALA A 364 4.87 -1.19 -17.64
N LEU A 365 5.78 -0.22 -17.83
CA LEU A 365 7.05 -0.13 -17.12
C LEU A 365 6.87 0.16 -15.62
N TYR A 366 5.91 1.02 -15.27
CA TYR A 366 5.54 1.26 -13.87
C TYR A 366 5.15 -0.05 -13.17
N GLY A 367 4.31 -0.87 -13.82
CA GLY A 367 3.93 -2.20 -13.33
C GLY A 367 5.09 -3.20 -13.30
N LEU A 368 5.94 -3.19 -14.32
CA LEU A 368 7.14 -4.04 -14.42
C LEU A 368 8.07 -3.79 -13.23
N GLY A 369 8.39 -2.52 -12.98
CA GLY A 369 9.28 -2.13 -11.91
C GLY A 369 8.69 -2.44 -10.53
N LEU A 370 7.40 -2.14 -10.32
CA LEU A 370 6.73 -2.43 -9.06
C LEU A 370 6.65 -3.93 -8.77
N GLY A 371 6.36 -4.75 -9.79
CA GLY A 371 6.30 -6.21 -9.68
C GLY A 371 7.66 -6.84 -9.34
N LEU A 372 8.74 -6.34 -9.94
CA LEU A 372 10.11 -6.75 -9.60
C LEU A 372 10.52 -6.33 -8.18
N TYR A 373 10.02 -5.19 -7.70
CA TYR A 373 10.38 -4.62 -6.40
C TYR A 373 9.61 -5.23 -5.22
N ALA A 374 8.30 -5.47 -5.38
CA ALA A 374 7.38 -5.72 -4.27
C ALA A 374 7.76 -6.93 -3.41
N THR A 375 8.03 -8.08 -4.04
CA THR A 375 8.38 -9.32 -3.34
C THR A 375 9.75 -9.22 -2.65
N PRO A 376 10.86 -8.83 -3.32
CA PRO A 376 12.16 -8.67 -2.67
C PRO A 376 12.17 -7.67 -1.52
N SER A 377 11.48 -6.54 -1.66
CA SER A 377 11.40 -5.53 -0.60
C SER A 377 10.67 -6.05 0.63
N THR A 378 9.53 -6.70 0.43
CA THR A 378 8.73 -7.25 1.54
C THR A 378 9.50 -8.37 2.25
N ASP A 379 10.10 -9.29 1.48
CA ASP A 379 10.92 -10.38 2.05
C ASP A 379 12.11 -9.84 2.83
N THR A 380 12.83 -8.86 2.29
CA THR A 380 13.97 -8.21 2.97
C THR A 380 13.54 -7.60 4.31
N SER A 381 12.39 -6.93 4.37
CA SER A 381 11.91 -6.36 5.63
C SER A 381 11.53 -7.44 6.66
N VAL A 382 10.85 -8.51 6.22
CA VAL A 382 10.29 -9.51 7.14
C VAL A 382 11.40 -10.45 7.65
N SER A 383 12.32 -10.85 6.77
CA SER A 383 13.42 -11.78 7.10
C SER A 383 14.52 -11.17 7.95
N ASN A 384 14.69 -9.85 7.94
CA ASN A 384 15.72 -9.13 8.69
C ASN A 384 15.21 -8.55 10.02
N ALA A 385 13.94 -8.77 10.35
CA ALA A 385 13.37 -8.43 11.65
C ALA A 385 13.70 -9.51 12.69
N PRO A 386 13.90 -9.15 13.97
CA PRO A 386 14.03 -10.12 15.05
C PRO A 386 12.84 -11.09 15.09
N SER A 387 13.08 -12.37 15.38
CA SER A 387 12.06 -13.44 15.33
C SER A 387 10.87 -13.18 16.26
N ASP A 388 11.09 -12.48 17.37
CA ASP A 388 10.10 -12.03 18.34
C ASP A 388 9.30 -10.79 17.89
N LYS A 389 9.76 -10.08 16.85
CA LYS A 389 9.21 -8.79 16.39
C LYS A 389 8.75 -8.78 14.93
N VAL A 390 8.76 -9.92 14.24
CA VAL A 390 8.40 -10.05 12.82
C VAL A 390 7.01 -9.45 12.52
N GLY A 391 6.03 -9.66 13.40
CA GLY A 391 4.67 -9.12 13.23
C GLY A 391 4.63 -7.59 13.27
N GLN A 392 5.29 -6.99 14.27
CA GLN A 392 5.39 -5.53 14.41
C GLN A 392 6.15 -4.92 13.24
N ALA A 393 7.29 -5.52 12.86
CA ALA A 393 8.12 -5.07 11.75
C ALA A 393 7.36 -5.10 10.40
N ALA A 394 6.58 -6.15 10.15
CA ALA A 394 5.70 -6.24 8.97
C ALA A 394 4.57 -5.19 9.00
N GLY A 395 4.01 -4.92 10.19
CA GLY A 395 3.03 -3.85 10.39
C GLY A 395 3.59 -2.47 10.05
N VAL A 396 4.77 -2.13 10.57
CA VAL A 396 5.46 -0.87 10.29
C VAL A 396 5.82 -0.76 8.80
N TYR A 397 6.27 -1.84 8.17
CA TYR A 397 6.53 -1.86 6.73
C TYR A 397 5.27 -1.54 5.92
N LYS A 398 4.12 -2.13 6.26
CA LYS A 398 2.84 -1.83 5.59
C LYS A 398 2.32 -0.43 5.91
N MET A 399 2.49 0.04 7.14
CA MET A 399 2.22 1.44 7.50
C MET A 399 3.02 2.39 6.61
N ALA A 400 4.31 2.13 6.41
CA ALA A 400 5.15 2.92 5.51
C ALA A 400 4.66 2.88 4.06
N SER A 401 4.16 1.75 3.54
CA SER A 401 3.54 1.69 2.22
C SER A 401 2.32 2.60 2.12
N SER A 402 1.38 2.50 3.07
CA SER A 402 0.13 3.27 3.05
C SER A 402 0.37 4.77 3.22
N LEU A 403 1.25 5.17 4.13
CA LEU A 403 1.61 6.58 4.33
C LEU A 403 2.37 7.13 3.13
N GLY A 404 3.28 6.35 2.54
CA GLY A 404 3.96 6.70 1.30
C GLY A 404 2.96 7.01 0.20
N GLY A 405 2.00 6.11 -0.03
CA GLY A 405 0.90 6.33 -0.97
C GLY A 405 0.09 7.59 -0.66
N ALA A 406 -0.33 7.79 0.59
CA ALA A 406 -1.13 8.94 0.98
C ALA A 406 -0.42 10.28 0.73
N PHE A 407 0.83 10.40 1.18
CA PHE A 407 1.61 11.62 1.02
C PHE A 407 2.06 11.83 -0.43
N GLY A 408 2.44 10.76 -1.13
CA GLY A 408 2.81 10.86 -2.54
C GLY A 408 1.66 11.34 -3.42
N VAL A 409 0.46 10.80 -3.19
CA VAL A 409 -0.78 11.28 -3.80
C VAL A 409 -1.01 12.75 -3.49
N ALA A 410 -0.97 13.14 -2.21
CA ALA A 410 -1.23 14.52 -1.79
C ALA A 410 -0.22 15.51 -2.41
N ILE A 411 1.09 15.23 -2.29
CA ILE A 411 2.14 16.11 -2.82
C ILE A 411 2.06 16.22 -4.35
N SER A 412 1.84 15.10 -5.05
CA SER A 412 1.74 15.10 -6.52
C SER A 412 0.51 15.87 -7.00
N ALA A 413 -0.63 15.69 -6.32
CA ALA A 413 -1.87 16.37 -6.68
C ALA A 413 -1.82 17.87 -6.34
N THR A 414 -1.18 18.27 -5.23
CA THR A 414 -0.90 19.67 -4.91
C THR A 414 0.02 20.30 -5.97
N ALA A 415 1.10 19.61 -6.38
CA ALA A 415 2.02 20.11 -7.40
C ALA A 415 1.35 20.27 -8.78
N TYR A 416 0.51 19.30 -9.18
CA TYR A 416 -0.32 19.40 -10.39
C TYR A 416 -1.31 20.57 -10.28
N GLY A 417 -2.06 20.64 -9.18
CA GLY A 417 -3.08 21.65 -8.95
C GLY A 417 -2.52 23.08 -8.99
N ALA A 418 -1.35 23.31 -8.37
CA ALA A 418 -0.72 24.62 -8.33
C ALA A 418 -0.42 25.22 -9.72
N VAL A 419 -0.15 24.37 -10.71
CA VAL A 419 0.10 24.80 -12.10
C VAL A 419 -1.17 24.79 -12.93
N ALA A 420 -2.06 23.82 -12.70
CA ALA A 420 -3.31 23.66 -13.44
C ALA A 420 -4.25 24.87 -13.34
N VAL A 421 -4.16 25.67 -12.26
CA VAL A 421 -4.93 26.92 -12.10
C VAL A 421 -4.67 27.92 -13.24
N ASN A 422 -3.50 27.88 -13.87
CA ASN A 422 -3.15 28.74 -15.00
C ASN A 422 -3.69 28.25 -16.35
N GLY A 423 -4.44 27.14 -16.39
CA GLY A 423 -4.99 26.54 -17.60
C GLY A 423 -4.00 25.71 -18.43
N ASP A 424 -2.72 25.66 -18.04
CA ASP A 424 -1.70 24.84 -18.71
C ASP A 424 -1.62 23.43 -18.11
N TYR A 425 -2.50 22.55 -18.58
CA TYR A 425 -2.52 21.15 -18.16
C TYR A 425 -1.26 20.36 -18.59
N HIS A 426 -0.56 20.77 -19.66
CA HIS A 426 0.65 20.08 -20.11
C HIS A 426 1.79 20.27 -19.11
N THR A 427 2.02 21.51 -18.70
CA THR A 427 3.02 21.84 -17.67
C THR A 427 2.60 21.31 -16.31
N ALA A 428 1.30 21.34 -15.98
CA ALA A 428 0.80 20.74 -14.74
C ALA A 428 1.10 19.24 -14.66
N GLY A 429 0.83 18.49 -15.74
CA GLY A 429 1.16 17.08 -15.84
C GLY A 429 2.66 16.81 -15.68
N LEU A 430 3.50 17.61 -16.35
CA LEU A 430 4.96 17.51 -16.24
C LEU A 430 5.43 17.75 -14.79
N VAL A 431 5.02 18.86 -14.17
CA VAL A 431 5.44 19.23 -12.80
C VAL A 431 5.01 18.18 -11.79
N GLY A 432 3.75 17.72 -11.85
CA GLY A 432 3.26 16.67 -10.97
C GLY A 432 4.03 15.35 -11.14
N LEU A 433 4.41 14.99 -12.37
CA LEU A 433 5.16 13.75 -12.61
C LEU A 433 6.65 13.87 -12.27
N VAL A 434 7.26 15.05 -12.38
CA VAL A 434 8.64 15.29 -11.94
C VAL A 434 8.79 15.05 -10.44
N VAL A 435 7.82 15.44 -9.62
CA VAL A 435 7.79 15.10 -8.18
C VAL A 435 7.87 13.59 -7.96
N ASN A 436 7.16 12.80 -8.78
CA ASN A 436 7.17 11.35 -8.70
C ASN A 436 8.49 10.73 -9.18
N ILE A 437 9.15 11.33 -10.18
CA ILE A 437 10.50 10.94 -10.60
C ILE A 437 11.48 11.15 -9.44
N ILE A 438 11.37 12.25 -8.69
CA ILE A 438 12.20 12.52 -7.51
C ILE A 438 12.00 11.42 -6.46
N PHE A 439 10.75 11.04 -6.16
CA PHE A 439 10.49 9.91 -5.24
C PHE A 439 11.12 8.60 -5.73
N GLY A 440 11.05 8.32 -7.03
CA GLY A 440 11.69 7.16 -7.66
C GLY A 440 13.21 7.16 -7.52
N VAL A 441 13.87 8.27 -7.82
CA VAL A 441 15.32 8.44 -7.67
C VAL A 441 15.73 8.28 -6.20
N LEU A 442 15.02 8.94 -5.27
CA LEU A 442 15.28 8.81 -3.83
C LEU A 442 15.08 7.37 -3.35
N SER A 443 14.08 6.65 -3.87
CA SER A 443 13.86 5.24 -3.56
C SER A 443 15.08 4.41 -4.00
N VAL A 444 15.55 4.57 -5.24
CA VAL A 444 16.73 3.86 -5.76
C VAL A 444 17.98 4.17 -4.93
N ILE A 445 18.21 5.45 -4.62
CA ILE A 445 19.31 5.90 -3.76
C ILE A 445 19.22 5.21 -2.40
N SER A 446 18.05 5.20 -1.76
CA SER A 446 17.87 4.57 -0.45
C SER A 446 18.21 3.06 -0.49
N VAL A 447 17.84 2.35 -1.55
CA VAL A 447 18.20 0.93 -1.73
C VAL A 447 19.72 0.77 -1.91
N LEU A 448 20.35 1.61 -2.73
CA LEU A 448 21.79 1.53 -3.01
C LEU A 448 22.65 1.70 -1.75
N PHE A 449 22.29 2.66 -0.89
CA PHE A 449 23.05 3.00 0.32
C PHE A 449 22.69 2.14 1.54
N LEU A 450 21.42 1.76 1.71
CA LEU A 450 20.97 1.08 2.92
C LEU A 450 20.89 -0.44 2.76
N VAL A 451 20.55 -0.97 1.58
CA VAL A 451 20.40 -2.42 1.42
C VAL A 451 21.76 -3.07 1.14
N PRO A 452 22.24 -4.00 2.01
CA PRO A 452 23.49 -4.72 1.79
C PRO A 452 23.42 -5.67 0.59
N ASN A 453 24.55 -5.91 -0.08
CA ASN A 453 24.63 -6.80 -1.26
C ASN A 453 24.29 -8.29 -0.96
N ASN A 454 24.33 -8.69 0.31
CA ASN A 454 24.06 -10.05 0.75
C ASN A 454 22.62 -10.23 1.29
N ALA A 455 21.80 -9.18 1.31
CA ALA A 455 20.43 -9.26 1.79
C ALA A 455 19.60 -10.23 0.93
N GLY A 456 18.88 -11.15 1.57
CA GLY A 456 18.00 -12.13 0.91
C GLY A 456 18.71 -13.33 0.27
N LYS A 457 20.02 -13.48 0.41
CA LYS A 457 20.72 -14.71 0.00
C LYS A 457 20.56 -15.77 1.10
N THR A 458 19.97 -16.92 0.78
CA THR A 458 20.00 -18.08 1.69
C THR A 458 21.45 -18.53 1.86
N ASN A 459 21.97 -18.48 3.09
CA ASN A 459 23.29 -18.98 3.41
C ASN A 459 23.34 -20.51 3.22
N GLU A 460 23.72 -20.97 2.04
CA GLU A 460 24.15 -22.36 1.83
C GLU A 460 25.58 -22.63 2.34
N SER A 461 26.26 -21.67 2.98
CA SER A 461 27.66 -21.82 3.42
C SER A 461 27.87 -22.23 4.88
N THR A 462 26.83 -22.67 5.60
CA THR A 462 26.98 -23.21 6.96
C THR A 462 26.33 -24.59 7.10
N THR A 463 26.61 -25.50 6.17
CA THR A 463 26.60 -26.93 6.49
C THR A 463 27.99 -27.31 6.97
N SER A 464 28.03 -27.71 8.24
CA SER A 464 29.14 -28.34 8.93
C SER A 464 29.93 -29.28 8.01
N LYS A 465 31.25 -29.04 7.88
CA LYS A 465 32.16 -30.12 7.52
C LYS A 465 31.94 -31.25 8.54
N PRO A 466 31.60 -32.48 8.11
CA PRO A 466 31.55 -33.59 9.05
C PRO A 466 32.94 -33.77 9.62
N ASN A 467 33.03 -33.69 10.95
CA ASN A 467 34.20 -34.09 11.70
C ASN A 467 34.54 -35.52 11.26
N LYS A 468 35.65 -35.71 10.52
CA LYS A 468 36.16 -37.04 10.18
C LYS A 468 36.64 -37.67 11.49
N GLY A 469 35.71 -38.31 12.18
CA GLY A 469 35.99 -39.22 13.28
C GLY A 469 36.95 -40.29 12.77
N ILE A 470 38.09 -40.39 13.47
CA ILE A 470 39.07 -41.45 13.31
C ILE A 470 38.38 -42.76 13.64
N SER A 471 38.03 -43.53 12.61
CA SER A 471 37.64 -44.93 12.74
C SER A 471 38.90 -45.75 13.03
N LYS A 472 39.12 -46.10 14.31
CA LYS A 472 39.98 -47.22 14.68
C LYS A 472 39.17 -48.50 14.49
N LYS A 473 39.65 -49.37 13.59
CA LYS A 473 39.14 -50.72 13.31
C LYS A 473 38.97 -51.54 14.61
N PRO A 474 37.93 -52.38 14.72
CA PRO A 474 37.95 -53.50 15.66
C PRO A 474 38.78 -54.64 15.06
N ALA A 475 39.77 -55.12 15.82
CA ALA A 475 40.45 -56.38 15.54
C ALA A 475 39.53 -57.54 15.95
N MET A 476 39.01 -58.28 14.97
CA MET A 476 38.53 -59.64 15.20
C MET A 476 39.75 -60.56 15.29
N GLY A 477 39.84 -61.32 16.38
CA GLY A 477 40.76 -62.44 16.48
C GLY A 477 40.17 -63.70 15.84
N VAL A 478 41.08 -64.61 15.47
CA VAL A 478 41.16 -66.04 15.87
C VAL A 478 41.63 -66.91 14.70
N LYS A 479 42.73 -67.64 14.98
CA LYS A 479 43.34 -68.80 14.30
C LYS A 479 44.07 -68.59 12.98
#